data_AF-A0A1M5TA21-F1
#
_entry.id   AF-A0A1M5TA21-F1
#
_cell.length_a   1.000
_cell.length_b   1.000
_cell.length_c   1.000
_cell.angle_alpha   90.00
_cell.angle_beta   90.00
_cell.angle_gamma   90.00
#
_symmetry.space_group_name_H-M   'P 1'
#
loop_
_entity.id
_entity.type
_entity.pdbx_description
1 polymer ?
#
loop_
_entity_poly.entity_id
_entity_poly.type
_entity_poly.pdbx_seq_one_letter_code
_entity_poly.pdbx_strand_id
1 'polypeptide(L)'
;MTVSEVWGVEGFDPQFVGPETNANQVEHLGISSLLQGVASVPGAVLNEAEAFEVFVKGEDPDEANADRALNGVVREVLLPRIEGEPEEIEAALGEALGPMTR
;
A
#
# COMPACT_ATOMS: atom_id res chain seq x y z
N MET A 1 -11.10 -12.66 14.49
CA MET A 1 -10.84 -11.28 14.10
C MET A 1 -9.41 -10.94 14.42
N THR A 2 -8.53 -11.38 13.53
CA THR A 2 -7.16 -10.88 13.41
C THR A 2 -7.20 -9.43 12.94
N VAL A 3 -6.09 -8.71 13.08
CA VAL A 3 -5.96 -7.35 12.55
C VAL A 3 -6.23 -7.34 11.04
N SER A 4 -5.69 -8.33 10.31
CA SER A 4 -5.94 -8.49 8.87
C SER A 4 -7.42 -8.65 8.50
N GLU A 5 -8.20 -9.41 9.28
CA GLU A 5 -9.65 -9.57 9.10
C GLU A 5 -10.42 -8.26 9.38
N VAL A 6 -9.96 -7.44 10.34
CA VAL A 6 -10.60 -6.15 10.67
C VAL A 6 -10.35 -5.09 9.59
N TRP A 7 -9.14 -5.08 9.03
CA TRP A 7 -8.72 -4.06 8.08
C TRP A 7 -8.88 -4.49 6.61
N GLY A 8 -9.33 -5.72 6.35
CA GLY A 8 -9.66 -6.17 4.99
C GLY A 8 -8.43 -6.43 4.11
N VAL A 9 -7.27 -6.74 4.71
CA VAL A 9 -6.05 -7.14 3.97
C VAL A 9 -5.87 -8.66 3.90
N GLU A 10 -6.90 -9.41 4.28
CA GLU A 10 -6.95 -10.85 4.05
C GLU A 10 -6.88 -11.14 2.55
N GLY A 11 -5.94 -12.00 2.14
CA GLY A 11 -5.68 -12.32 0.74
C GLY A 11 -4.62 -11.44 0.06
N PHE A 12 -4.13 -10.39 0.73
CA PHE A 12 -2.96 -9.66 0.24
C PHE A 12 -1.72 -10.57 0.32
N ASP A 13 -0.81 -10.41 -0.62
CA ASP A 13 0.51 -11.02 -0.54
C ASP A 13 1.22 -10.51 0.73
N PRO A 14 1.90 -11.38 1.50
CA PRO A 14 2.54 -11.00 2.76
C PRO A 14 3.45 -9.77 2.68
N GLN A 15 4.02 -9.49 1.51
CA GLN A 15 4.86 -8.31 1.30
C GLN A 15 4.11 -6.97 1.46
N PHE A 16 2.78 -6.95 1.37
CA PHE A 16 1.93 -5.76 1.50
C PHE A 16 1.24 -5.66 2.86
N VAL A 17 1.57 -6.57 3.79
CA VAL A 17 0.96 -6.60 5.14
C VAL A 17 1.99 -6.25 6.21
N GLY A 18 3.23 -6.73 6.07
CA GLY A 18 4.25 -6.57 7.11
C GLY A 18 3.94 -7.45 8.34
N PRO A 19 4.26 -7.01 9.58
CA PRO A 19 4.04 -7.83 10.77
C PRO A 19 2.55 -8.04 11.06
N GLU A 20 2.17 -9.13 11.74
CA GLU A 20 0.75 -9.46 12.04
C GLU A 20 0.01 -8.38 12.85
N THR A 21 0.76 -7.51 13.53
CA THR A 21 0.22 -6.38 14.30
C THR A 21 -0.09 -5.17 13.44
N ASN A 22 0.34 -5.16 12.17
CA ASN A 22 0.18 -4.04 11.26
C ASN A 22 -1.30 -3.87 10.86
N ALA A 23 -1.80 -2.66 11.05
CA ALA A 23 -3.22 -2.31 10.99
C ALA A 23 -3.51 -1.16 10.01
N ASN A 24 -2.50 -0.56 9.39
CA ASN A 24 -2.65 0.71 8.66
C ASN A 24 -2.64 0.55 7.14
N GLN A 25 -2.48 -0.65 6.59
CA GLN A 25 -2.16 -0.84 5.17
C GLN A 25 -3.22 -0.29 4.19
N VAL A 26 -4.51 -0.38 4.53
CA VAL A 26 -5.58 0.26 3.73
C VAL A 26 -5.53 1.78 3.81
N GLU A 27 -5.24 2.32 5.00
CA GLU A 27 -5.03 3.76 5.19
C GLU A 27 -3.81 4.23 4.39
N HIS A 28 -2.70 3.49 4.46
CA HIS A 28 -1.47 3.78 3.74
C HIS A 28 -1.67 3.81 2.23
N LEU A 29 -2.35 2.79 1.67
CA LEU A 29 -2.69 2.77 0.25
C LEU A 29 -3.50 4.01 -0.16
N GLY A 30 -4.48 4.41 0.65
CA GLY A 30 -5.30 5.60 0.41
C GLY A 30 -4.50 6.91 0.47
N ILE A 31 -3.67 7.09 1.50
CA ILE A 31 -2.80 8.26 1.67
C ILE A 31 -1.79 8.34 0.51
N SER A 32 -1.14 7.23 0.18
CA SER A 32 -0.17 7.16 -0.90
C SER A 32 -0.82 7.51 -2.25
N SER A 33 -2.04 7.01 -2.51
CA SER A 33 -2.82 7.37 -3.70
C SER A 33 -3.11 8.86 -3.79
N LEU A 34 -3.50 9.49 -2.68
CA LEU A 34 -3.74 10.93 -2.61
C LEU A 34 -2.45 11.73 -2.84
N LEU A 35 -1.37 11.37 -2.16
CA LEU A 35 -0.10 12.08 -2.23
C LEU A 35 0.53 11.97 -3.62
N GLN A 36 0.58 10.77 -4.19
CA GLN A 36 1.18 10.58 -5.51
C GLN A 36 0.28 11.07 -6.65
N GLY A 37 -1.04 10.84 -6.55
CA GLY A 37 -1.98 11.15 -7.63
C GLY A 37 -2.48 12.59 -7.65
N VAL A 38 -2.74 13.18 -6.47
CA VAL A 38 -3.30 14.55 -6.38
C VAL A 38 -2.22 15.56 -6.06
N ALA A 39 -1.41 15.31 -5.02
CA ALA A 39 -0.35 16.23 -4.63
C ALA A 39 0.92 16.10 -5.48
N SER A 40 0.96 15.16 -6.43
CA SER A 40 2.10 14.90 -7.33
C SER A 40 3.42 14.64 -6.57
N VAL A 41 3.34 14.07 -5.36
CA VAL A 41 4.52 13.70 -4.58
C VAL A 41 5.15 12.47 -5.25
N PRO A 42 6.45 12.51 -5.62
CA PRO A 42 7.09 11.34 -6.20
C PRO A 42 7.14 10.18 -5.21
N GLY A 43 6.81 8.96 -5.63
CA GLY A 43 6.88 7.76 -4.76
C GLY A 43 8.28 7.53 -4.15
N ALA A 44 9.35 8.02 -4.80
CA ALA A 44 10.69 8.01 -4.22
C ALA A 44 10.78 8.84 -2.93
N VAL A 45 10.10 10.00 -2.86
CA VAL A 45 10.06 10.83 -1.64
C VAL A 45 9.33 10.10 -0.51
N LEU A 46 8.24 9.39 -0.82
CA LEU A 46 7.51 8.60 0.16
C LEU A 46 8.37 7.44 0.67
N ASN A 47 9.07 6.73 -0.21
CA ASN A 47 9.95 5.63 0.19
C ASN A 47 11.10 6.08 1.12
N GLU A 48 11.63 7.29 0.89
CA GLU A 48 12.64 7.90 1.77
C GLU A 48 12.02 8.36 3.11
N ALA A 49 10.75 8.78 3.11
CA ALA A 49 10.04 9.08 4.35
C ALA A 49 9.95 7.82 5.24
N GLU A 50 9.59 6.66 4.67
CA GLU A 50 9.59 5.39 5.43
C GLU A 50 10.97 5.02 5.97
N ALA A 51 12.04 5.32 5.23
CA ALA A 51 13.40 5.11 5.74
C ALA A 51 13.73 6.01 6.94
N PHE A 52 13.20 7.24 6.94
CA PHE A 52 13.35 8.17 8.05
C PHE A 52 12.51 7.77 9.26
N GLU A 53 11.31 7.23 9.07
CA GLU A 53 10.44 6.72 10.12
C GLU A 53 11.14 5.60 10.92
N VAL A 54 11.69 4.61 10.22
CA VAL A 54 12.51 3.55 10.84
C VAL A 54 13.70 4.13 11.60
N PHE A 55 14.44 5.08 10.99
CA PHE A 55 15.66 5.62 11.58
C PHE A 55 15.41 6.52 12.80
N VAL A 56 14.36 7.35 12.77
CA VAL A 56 14.12 8.40 13.76
C VAL A 56 13.03 8.04 14.77
N LYS A 57 11.95 7.41 14.30
CA LYS A 57 10.82 7.02 15.16
C LYS A 57 10.96 5.60 15.70
N GLY A 58 11.87 4.81 15.13
CA GLY A 58 12.09 3.42 15.52
C GLY A 58 10.94 2.50 15.08
N GLU A 59 10.30 2.84 13.97
CA GLU A 59 9.28 2.01 13.34
C GLU A 59 9.84 0.64 12.92
N ASP A 60 8.97 -0.36 12.87
CA ASP A 60 9.33 -1.71 12.44
C ASP A 60 9.79 -1.69 10.98
N PRO A 61 11.01 -2.17 10.67
CA PRO A 61 11.49 -2.26 9.29
C PRO A 61 10.57 -3.07 8.36
N ASP A 62 9.85 -4.06 8.87
CA ASP A 62 8.95 -4.89 8.07
C ASP A 62 7.65 -4.15 7.71
N GLU A 63 7.17 -3.25 8.57
CA GLU A 63 6.05 -2.34 8.28
C GLU A 63 6.45 -1.32 7.21
N ALA A 64 7.60 -0.66 7.40
CA ALA A 64 8.14 0.28 6.42
C ALA A 64 8.42 -0.37 5.04
N ASN A 65 8.74 -1.66 5.00
CA ASN A 65 8.91 -2.39 3.74
C ASN A 65 7.56 -2.65 3.05
N ALA A 66 6.51 -2.99 3.81
CA ALA A 66 5.16 -3.14 3.27
C ALA A 66 4.63 -1.82 2.69
N ASP A 67 4.87 -0.71 3.40
CA ASP A 67 4.47 0.63 2.98
C ASP A 67 5.16 1.07 1.68
N ARG A 68 6.46 0.76 1.54
CA ARG A 68 7.18 0.97 0.26
C ARG A 68 6.64 0.10 -0.86
N ALA A 69 6.25 -1.13 -0.58
CA ALA A 69 5.66 -2.02 -1.58
C ALA A 69 4.31 -1.45 -2.07
N LEU A 70 3.46 -0.97 -1.16
CA LEU A 70 2.21 -0.29 -1.50
C LEU A 70 2.44 1.01 -2.29
N ASN A 71 3.46 1.80 -1.95
CA ASN A 71 3.84 2.98 -2.74
C ASN A 71 4.16 2.59 -4.21
N GLY A 72 4.82 1.45 -4.41
CA GLY A 72 5.07 0.86 -5.73
C GLY A 72 3.79 0.50 -6.47
N VAL A 73 2.86 -0.19 -5.83
CA VAL A 73 1.56 -0.56 -6.42
C VAL A 73 0.78 0.68 -6.86
N VAL A 74 0.72 1.72 -6.03
CA VAL A 74 0.07 2.99 -6.41
C VAL A 74 0.68 3.54 -7.69
N ARG A 75 2.01 3.63 -7.75
CA ARG A 75 2.72 4.24 -8.87
C ARG A 75 2.59 3.45 -10.17
N GLU A 76 2.71 2.13 -10.08
CA GLU A 76 2.86 1.25 -11.25
C GLU A 76 1.53 0.68 -11.74
N VAL A 77 0.54 0.59 -10.84
CA VAL A 77 -0.74 -0.06 -11.13
C VAL A 77 -1.88 0.95 -11.13
N LEU A 78 -2.08 1.67 -10.00
CA LEU A 78 -3.24 2.52 -9.81
C LEU A 78 -3.18 3.81 -10.65
N LEU A 79 -2.13 4.61 -10.50
CA LEU A 79 -2.04 5.92 -11.15
C LEU A 79 -2.13 5.86 -12.68
N PRO A 80 -1.49 4.90 -13.37
CA PRO A 80 -1.63 4.76 -14.82
C PRO A 80 -3.06 4.45 -15.28
N ARG A 81 -3.94 4.02 -14.37
CA ARG A 81 -5.32 3.56 -14.65
C ARG A 81 -6.38 4.42 -13.98
N ILE A 82 -6.01 5.52 -13.32
CA ILE A 82 -6.93 6.25 -12.43
C ILE A 82 -8.12 6.90 -13.17
N GLU A 83 -8.02 7.10 -14.48
CA GLU A 83 -9.10 7.58 -15.35
C GLU A 83 -9.84 6.44 -16.10
N GLY A 84 -9.48 5.18 -15.84
CA GLY A 84 -10.08 4.00 -16.45
C GLY A 84 -11.40 3.57 -15.78
N GLU A 85 -12.00 2.50 -16.32
CA GLU A 85 -13.22 1.94 -15.73
C GLU A 85 -12.92 1.29 -14.38
N PRO A 86 -13.81 1.45 -13.37
CA PRO A 86 -13.58 0.91 -12.02
C PRO A 86 -13.27 -0.59 -12.00
N GLU A 87 -13.89 -1.39 -12.87
CA GLU A 87 -13.67 -2.83 -12.95
C GLU A 87 -12.25 -3.19 -13.43
N GLU A 88 -11.66 -2.37 -14.31
CA GLU A 88 -10.30 -2.57 -14.79
C GLU A 88 -9.27 -2.21 -13.71
N ILE A 89 -9.56 -1.17 -12.92
CA ILE A 89 -8.75 -0.78 -11.77
C ILE A 89 -8.81 -1.85 -10.69
N GLU A 90 -10.02 -2.34 -10.35
CA GLU A 90 -10.21 -3.41 -9.37
C GLU A 90 -9.47 -4.68 -9.78
N ALA A 91 -9.60 -5.11 -11.04
CA ALA A 91 -8.91 -6.29 -11.55
C ALA A 91 -7.38 -6.14 -11.48
N ALA A 92 -6.84 -4.99 -11.88
CA ALA A 92 -5.40 -4.75 -11.85
C ALA A 92 -4.85 -4.70 -10.41
N LEU A 93 -5.58 -4.08 -9.48
CA LEU A 93 -5.22 -4.06 -8.07
C LEU A 93 -5.31 -5.46 -7.44
N GLY A 94 -6.34 -6.23 -7.78
CA GLY A 94 -6.49 -7.60 -7.33
C GLY A 94 -5.39 -8.54 -7.85
N GLU A 95 -4.89 -8.31 -9.07
CA GLU A 95 -3.72 -9.05 -9.58
C GLU A 95 -2.43 -8.64 -8.84
N ALA A 96 -2.24 -7.34 -8.59
CA ALA A 96 -1.02 -6.81 -8.01
C ALA A 96 -0.88 -7.07 -6.51
N LEU A 97 -1.97 -6.97 -5.75
CA LEU A 97 -1.97 -7.10 -4.30
C LEU A 97 -2.09 -8.56 -3.82
N GLY A 98 -2.45 -9.50 -4.70
CA GLY A 98 -2.75 -10.89 -4.36
C GLY A 98 -4.26 -11.18 -4.48
N PRO A 99 -4.66 -12.46 -4.66
CA PRO A 99 -6.04 -12.82 -4.94
C PRO A 99 -6.94 -12.36 -3.78
N MET A 100 -7.67 -11.27 -3.99
CA MET A 100 -8.78 -10.88 -3.13
C MET A 100 -9.85 -11.96 -3.27
N THR A 101 -9.78 -13.00 -2.44
CA THR A 101 -10.86 -13.98 -2.32
C THR A 101 -12.08 -13.26 -1.78
N ARG A 102 -13.03 -12.96 -2.67
CA ARG A 102 -14.38 -12.48 -2.34
C ARG A 102 -15.15 -13.50 -1.49
#